data_AF-S8CHA1-F1
#
_entry.id   AF-S8CHA1-F1
#
_cell.length_a   1.000
_cell.length_b   1.000
_cell.length_c   1.000
_cell.angle_alpha   90.00
_cell.angle_beta   90.00
_cell.angle_gamma   90.00
#
_symmetry.space_group_name_H-M   'P 1'
#
loop_
_entity.id
_entity.type
_entity.pdbx_description
1 polymer ?
#
loop_
_entity_poly.entity_id
_entity_poly.type
_entity_poly.pdbx_seq_one_letter_code
_entity_poly.pdbx_strand_id
1 'polypeptide(L)'
;GFSAKCKSLIKTTRARILVIRRRVVAKQRFLKGDLAKLLSDGLDMNAYGRIEEFVAGMNLLFCYDYVEQACESVLKQLSKIQKQENCPEDCKEPISLLMFAAARFSDLPELRDLRDLFRGRYGNLEALVNQKFVERLFPGPPTWDNKIQVLQNIASEFSINWDAKRFEQ
;
A
#
# COMPACT_ATOMS: atom_id res chain seq x y z
N GLY A 1 18.54 14.12 -19.53
CA GLY A 1 18.28 12.83 -20.22
C GLY A 1 17.33 11.96 -19.41
N PHE A 2 16.63 11.02 -20.07
CA PHE A 2 15.61 10.14 -19.47
C PHE A 2 16.05 9.51 -18.14
N SER A 3 17.20 8.83 -18.11
CA SER A 3 17.66 8.08 -16.93
C SER A 3 17.93 8.96 -15.72
N ALA A 4 18.51 10.15 -15.93
CA ALA A 4 18.76 11.09 -14.84
C ALA A 4 17.44 11.60 -14.23
N LYS A 5 16.45 11.96 -15.08
CA LYS A 5 15.13 12.40 -14.64
C LYS A 5 14.38 11.28 -13.90
N CYS A 6 14.32 10.08 -14.49
CA CYS A 6 13.70 8.90 -13.90
C CYS A 6 14.29 8.57 -12.52
N LYS A 7 15.63 8.49 -12.44
CA LYS A 7 16.35 8.22 -11.19
C LYS A 7 16.08 9.28 -10.12
N SER A 8 16.06 10.56 -10.51
CA SER A 8 15.76 11.67 -9.60
C SER A 8 14.34 11.55 -9.03
N LEU A 9 13.35 11.39 -9.90
CA LEU A 9 11.95 11.24 -9.50
C LEU A 9 11.74 10.05 -8.58
N ILE A 10 12.27 8.87 -8.93
CA ILE A 10 12.15 7.68 -8.07
C ILE A 10 12.76 7.91 -6.69
N LYS A 11 13.95 8.52 -6.61
CA LYS A 11 14.57 8.83 -5.30
C LYS A 11 13.69 9.74 -4.47
N THR A 12 13.11 10.77 -5.07
CA THR A 12 12.19 11.69 -4.38
C THR A 12 10.91 10.98 -3.93
N THR A 13 10.31 10.15 -4.78
CA THR A 13 9.14 9.32 -4.43
C THR A 13 9.43 8.44 -3.22
N ARG A 14 10.57 7.72 -3.22
CA ARG A 14 10.96 6.84 -2.10
C ARG A 14 11.20 7.61 -0.80
N ALA A 15 11.89 8.75 -0.88
CA ALA A 15 12.10 9.62 0.28
C ALA A 15 10.77 10.10 0.89
N ARG A 16 9.79 10.43 0.04
CA ARG A 16 8.46 10.83 0.49
C ARG A 16 7.67 9.66 1.10
N ILE A 17 7.69 8.50 0.46
CA ILE A 17 7.09 7.26 0.98
C ILE A 17 7.62 6.97 2.39
N LEU A 18 8.93 7.08 2.63
CA LEU A 18 9.53 6.85 3.95
C LEU A 18 8.96 7.77 5.04
N VAL A 19 8.66 9.04 4.71
CA VAL A 19 8.08 9.99 5.67
C VAL A 19 6.60 9.68 5.92
N ILE A 20 5.83 9.43 4.87
CA ILE A 20 4.39 9.14 4.97
C ILE A 20 4.17 7.83 5.74
N ARG A 21 4.92 6.77 5.39
CA ARG A 21 4.86 5.47 6.06
C ARG A 21 5.10 5.59 7.56
N ARG A 22 6.09 6.37 7.99
CA ARG A 22 6.36 6.59 9.43
C ARG A 22 5.14 7.14 10.17
N ARG A 23 4.41 8.08 9.56
CA ARG A 23 3.17 8.65 10.14
C ARG A 23 2.06 7.60 10.22
N VAL A 24 1.85 6.85 9.14
CA VAL A 24 0.81 5.81 9.08
C VAL A 24 1.12 4.68 10.07
N VAL A 25 2.37 4.19 10.13
CA VAL A 25 2.81 3.16 11.10
C VAL A 25 2.57 3.61 12.54
N ALA A 26 2.91 4.87 12.88
CA ALA A 26 2.68 5.39 14.23
C ALA A 26 1.18 5.38 14.59
N LYS A 27 0.32 5.83 13.65
CA LYS A 27 -1.14 5.78 13.82
C LYS A 27 -1.66 4.34 13.98
N GLN A 28 -1.17 3.41 13.15
CA GLN A 28 -1.58 2.00 13.22
C GLN A 28 -1.15 1.34 14.53
N ARG A 29 0.04 1.66 15.04
CA ARG A 29 0.50 1.17 16.34
C ARG A 29 -0.41 1.65 17.48
N PHE A 30 -0.83 2.91 17.44
CA PHE A 30 -1.77 3.47 18.41
C PHE A 30 -3.14 2.77 18.31
N LEU A 31 -3.73 2.69 17.11
CA LEU A 31 -5.02 2.04 16.88
C LEU A 31 -5.01 0.57 17.32
N LYS A 32 -3.91 -0.16 17.07
CA LYS A 32 -3.78 -1.55 17.50
C LYS A 32 -3.81 -1.70 19.03
N GLY A 33 -3.12 -0.81 19.75
CA GLY A 33 -3.14 -0.80 21.21
C GLY A 33 -4.51 -0.42 21.78
N ASP A 34 -5.19 0.53 21.14
CA ASP A 34 -6.56 0.93 21.50
C ASP A 34 -7.55 -0.22 21.28
N LEU A 35 -7.46 -0.92 20.15
CA LEU A 35 -8.24 -2.12 19.86
C LEU A 35 -7.99 -3.21 20.91
N ALA A 36 -6.73 -3.50 21.25
CA ALA A 36 -6.41 -4.47 22.29
C ALA A 36 -7.04 -4.09 23.64
N LYS A 37 -7.00 -2.81 24.01
CA LYS A 37 -7.64 -2.33 25.24
C LYS A 37 -9.15 -2.49 25.22
N LEU A 38 -9.81 -2.16 24.11
CA LEU A 38 -11.26 -2.35 23.97
C LEU A 38 -11.65 -3.83 24.15
N LEU A 39 -10.86 -4.75 23.57
CA LEU A 39 -11.09 -6.19 23.71
C LEU A 39 -10.88 -6.67 25.15
N SER A 40 -9.86 -6.18 25.85
CA SER A 40 -9.64 -6.53 27.26
C SER A 40 -10.74 -6.03 28.19
N ASP A 41 -11.32 -4.86 27.86
CA ASP A 41 -12.39 -4.24 28.62
C ASP A 41 -13.78 -4.83 28.27
N GLY A 42 -13.85 -5.78 27.34
CA GLY A 42 -15.10 -6.40 26.87
C GLY A 42 -15.96 -5.48 26.00
N LEU A 43 -15.38 -4.40 25.46
CA LEU A 43 -16.04 -3.41 24.60
C LEU A 43 -15.97 -3.84 23.13
N ASP A 44 -16.49 -5.03 22.84
CA ASP A 44 -16.31 -5.73 21.55
C ASP A 44 -16.92 -4.96 20.37
N MET A 45 -18.11 -4.38 20.54
CA MET A 45 -18.76 -3.56 19.50
C MET A 45 -17.96 -2.29 19.17
N ASN A 46 -17.32 -1.68 20.17
CA ASN A 46 -16.45 -0.52 19.96
C ASN A 46 -15.19 -0.93 19.20
N ALA A 47 -14.59 -2.07 19.55
CA ALA A 47 -13.45 -2.62 18.81
C ALA A 47 -13.82 -2.92 17.35
N TYR A 48 -14.99 -3.53 17.13
CA TYR A 48 -15.52 -3.83 15.80
C TYR A 48 -15.77 -2.58 14.95
N GLY A 49 -16.28 -1.50 15.53
CA GLY A 49 -16.45 -0.24 14.81
C GLY A 49 -15.12 0.43 14.44
N ARG A 50 -14.08 0.23 15.26
CA ARG A 50 -12.78 0.90 15.10
C ARG A 50 -11.79 0.11 14.24
N ILE A 51 -12.05 -1.17 14.00
CA ILE A 51 -11.19 -2.06 13.20
C ILE A 51 -11.07 -1.63 11.73
N GLU A 52 -12.09 -0.97 11.18
CA GLU A 52 -12.10 -0.54 9.78
C GLU A 52 -10.98 0.46 9.49
N GLU A 53 -10.78 1.42 10.40
CA GLU A 53 -9.71 2.41 10.29
C GLU A 53 -8.32 1.75 10.36
N PHE A 54 -8.19 0.71 11.19
CA PHE A 54 -6.96 -0.07 11.29
C PHE A 54 -6.68 -0.85 10.00
N VAL A 55 -7.68 -1.59 9.49
CA VAL A 55 -7.57 -2.36 8.24
C VAL A 55 -7.25 -1.44 7.06
N ALA A 56 -7.91 -0.29 6.95
CA ALA A 56 -7.64 0.69 5.90
C ALA A 56 -6.19 1.19 5.94
N GLY A 57 -5.67 1.48 7.14
CA GLY A 57 -4.27 1.89 7.31
C GLY A 57 -3.26 0.78 6.98
N MET A 58 -3.57 -0.47 7.30
CA MET A 58 -2.74 -1.62 6.92
C MET A 58 -2.71 -1.83 5.40
N ASN A 59 -3.86 -1.69 4.72
CA ASN A 59 -3.94 -1.71 3.26
C ASN A 59 -3.12 -0.58 2.63
N LEU A 60 -3.19 0.62 3.20
CA LEU A 60 -2.42 1.77 2.72
C LEU A 60 -0.90 1.52 2.86
N LEU A 61 -0.44 0.98 3.98
CA LEU A 61 0.96 0.59 4.17
C LEU A 61 1.41 -0.43 3.13
N PHE A 62 0.59 -1.46 2.88
CA PHE A 62 0.85 -2.46 1.85
C PHE A 62 1.02 -1.83 0.46
N CYS A 63 0.15 -0.89 0.09
CA CYS A 63 0.25 -0.22 -1.20
C CYS A 63 1.53 0.63 -1.32
N TYR A 64 1.93 1.35 -0.27
CA TYR A 64 3.21 2.07 -0.30
C TYR A 64 4.42 1.13 -0.43
N ASP A 65 4.38 -0.05 0.21
CA ASP A 65 5.44 -1.06 0.06
C ASP A 65 5.55 -1.54 -1.39
N TYR A 66 4.42 -1.73 -2.05
CA TYR A 66 4.38 -2.13 -3.47
C TYR A 66 4.93 -1.03 -4.39
N VAL A 67 4.57 0.24 -4.16
CA VAL A 67 5.11 1.37 -4.92
C VAL A 67 6.62 1.52 -4.70
N GLU A 68 7.10 1.34 -3.47
CA GLU A 68 8.54 1.37 -3.18
C GLU A 68 9.29 0.23 -3.88
N GLN A 69 8.77 -0.99 -3.84
CA GLN A 69 9.35 -2.15 -4.52
C GLN A 69 9.39 -1.95 -6.04
N ALA A 70 8.32 -1.43 -6.64
CA ALA A 70 8.30 -1.10 -8.07
C ALA A 70 9.37 -0.05 -8.42
N CYS A 71 9.51 1.00 -7.60
CA CYS A 71 10.56 1.99 -7.71
C CYS A 71 11.98 1.36 -7.67
N GLU A 72 12.21 0.43 -6.75
CA GLU A 72 13.49 -0.29 -6.65
C GLU A 72 13.77 -1.16 -7.88
N SER A 73 12.78 -1.92 -8.36
CA SER A 73 12.89 -2.74 -9.56
C SER A 73 13.24 -1.92 -10.80
N VAL A 74 12.59 -0.78 -10.99
CA VAL A 74 12.89 0.15 -12.10
C VAL A 74 14.31 0.71 -11.99
N LEU A 75 14.77 1.08 -10.78
CA LEU A 75 16.14 1.56 -10.59
C LEU A 75 17.20 0.51 -10.92
N LYS A 76 16.98 -0.75 -10.52
CA LYS A 76 17.89 -1.86 -10.82
C LYS A 76 18.05 -2.09 -12.31
N GLN A 77 16.99 -1.88 -13.09
CA GLN A 77 16.96 -2.15 -14.53
C GLN A 77 17.10 -0.87 -15.38
N LEU A 78 17.44 0.28 -14.77
CA LEU A 78 17.44 1.59 -15.43
C LEU A 78 18.33 1.63 -16.68
N SER A 79 19.46 0.90 -16.67
CA SER A 79 20.37 0.81 -17.82
C SER A 79 19.74 0.09 -19.02
N LYS A 80 18.92 -0.94 -18.78
CA LYS A 80 18.17 -1.66 -19.83
C LYS A 80 17.04 -0.79 -20.37
N ILE A 81 16.27 -0.19 -19.47
CA ILE A 81 15.17 0.74 -19.81
C ILE A 81 15.69 1.89 -20.69
N GLN A 82 16.88 2.42 -20.41
CA GLN A 82 17.49 3.48 -21.21
C GLN A 82 17.83 3.04 -22.64
N LYS A 83 18.31 1.82 -22.82
CA LYS A 83 18.82 1.31 -24.12
C LYS A 83 17.73 0.74 -25.01
N GLN A 84 16.67 0.19 -24.42
CA GLN A 84 15.60 -0.46 -25.16
C GLN A 84 14.48 0.52 -25.50
N GLU A 85 13.99 0.42 -26.74
CA GLU A 85 12.83 1.16 -27.23
C GLU A 85 11.53 0.60 -26.65
N ASN A 86 11.42 -0.74 -26.55
CA ASN A 86 10.32 -1.42 -25.89
C ASN A 86 10.55 -1.55 -24.38
N CYS A 87 9.45 -1.67 -23.62
CA CYS A 87 9.54 -1.89 -22.17
C CYS A 87 10.10 -3.29 -21.89
N PRO A 88 11.20 -3.42 -21.13
CA PRO A 88 11.71 -4.74 -20.73
C PRO A 88 10.63 -5.53 -19.98
N GLU A 89 10.52 -6.84 -20.23
CA GLU A 89 9.49 -7.69 -19.60
C GLU A 89 9.52 -7.58 -18.06
N ASP A 90 10.71 -7.69 -17.46
CA ASP A 90 10.93 -7.55 -16.01
C ASP A 90 10.53 -6.16 -15.45
N CYS A 91 10.30 -5.17 -16.32
CA CYS A 91 9.96 -3.80 -15.96
C CYS A 91 8.52 -3.42 -16.29
N LYS A 92 7.77 -4.25 -17.05
CA LYS A 92 6.40 -3.93 -17.44
C LYS A 92 5.48 -3.77 -16.25
N GLU A 93 5.49 -4.74 -15.33
CA GLU A 93 4.64 -4.68 -14.14
C GLU A 93 5.05 -3.53 -13.20
N PRO A 94 6.34 -3.31 -12.87
CA PRO A 94 6.74 -2.18 -12.04
C PRO A 94 6.37 -0.83 -12.65
N ILE A 95 6.61 -0.65 -13.95
CA ILE A 95 6.28 0.61 -14.65
C ILE A 95 4.77 0.81 -14.69
N SER A 96 4.01 -0.23 -15.04
CA SER A 96 2.55 -0.20 -15.04
C SER A 96 1.99 0.21 -13.68
N LEU A 97 2.52 -0.36 -12.60
CA LEU A 97 2.12 -0.03 -11.24
C LEU A 97 2.40 1.44 -10.91
N LEU A 98 3.59 1.96 -11.22
CA LEU A 98 3.92 3.37 -10.97
C LEU A 98 3.03 4.33 -11.77
N MET A 99 2.74 3.99 -13.04
CA MET A 99 1.81 4.76 -13.87
C MET A 99 0.39 4.74 -13.27
N PHE A 100 -0.08 3.56 -12.88
CA PHE A 100 -1.41 3.37 -12.30
C PHE A 100 -1.53 4.11 -10.97
N ALA A 101 -0.53 4.03 -10.09
CA ALA A 101 -0.51 4.69 -8.79
C ALA A 101 -0.58 6.22 -8.89
N ALA A 102 -0.09 6.83 -9.98
CA ALA A 102 -0.06 8.28 -10.17
C ALA A 102 -1.43 8.98 -10.09
N ALA A 103 -2.53 8.28 -10.42
CA ALA A 103 -3.88 8.82 -10.32
C ALA A 103 -4.51 8.63 -8.92
N ARG A 104 -3.93 7.77 -8.07
CA ARG A 104 -4.52 7.37 -6.77
C ARG A 104 -3.78 7.93 -5.56
N PHE A 105 -2.49 8.22 -5.69
CA PHE A 105 -1.67 8.73 -4.59
C PHE A 105 -1.41 10.24 -4.76
N SER A 106 -2.34 11.06 -4.26
CA SER A 106 -2.21 12.53 -4.30
C SER A 106 -1.06 13.05 -3.45
N ASP A 107 -0.63 12.27 -2.46
CA ASP A 107 0.52 12.50 -1.58
C ASP A 107 1.85 12.07 -2.18
N LEU A 108 1.85 11.42 -3.36
CA LEU A 108 3.03 11.07 -4.16
C LEU A 108 2.98 11.75 -5.54
N PRO A 109 2.99 13.10 -5.60
CA PRO A 109 2.86 13.85 -6.85
C PRO A 109 3.96 13.56 -7.88
N GLU A 110 5.15 13.11 -7.48
CA GLU A 110 6.24 12.69 -8.37
C GLU A 110 5.83 11.53 -9.30
N LEU A 111 4.85 10.73 -8.89
CA LEU A 111 4.32 9.64 -9.72
C LEU A 111 3.66 10.16 -11.00
N ARG A 112 3.15 11.40 -11.00
CA ARG A 112 2.58 12.02 -12.22
C ARG A 112 3.67 12.26 -13.26
N ASP A 113 4.80 12.82 -12.84
CA ASP A 113 5.96 13.01 -13.72
C ASP A 113 6.56 11.68 -14.19
N LEU A 114 6.58 10.66 -13.33
CA LEU A 114 7.00 9.31 -13.72
C LEU A 114 6.04 8.69 -14.74
N ARG A 115 4.73 8.83 -14.53
CA ARG A 115 3.72 8.35 -15.47
C ARG A 115 3.90 8.99 -16.83
N ASP A 116 4.07 10.31 -16.89
CA ASP A 116 4.23 11.03 -18.15
C ASP A 116 5.55 10.63 -18.84
N LEU A 117 6.61 10.44 -18.06
CA LEU A 117 7.90 9.98 -18.55
C LEU A 117 7.84 8.58 -19.18
N PHE A 118 7.15 7.64 -18.53
CA PHE A 118 6.97 6.28 -19.06
C PHE A 118 5.97 6.24 -20.22
N ARG A 119 4.88 7.02 -20.13
CA ARG A 119 3.86 7.11 -21.19
C ARG A 119 4.45 7.64 -22.49
N GLY A 120 5.31 8.66 -22.42
CA GLY A 120 6.00 9.19 -23.58
C GLY A 120 6.99 8.21 -24.24
N ARG A 121 7.41 7.16 -23.52
CA ARG A 121 8.37 6.16 -24.02
C ARG A 121 7.71 4.85 -24.47
N TYR A 122 6.73 4.37 -23.73
CA TYR A 122 6.15 3.04 -23.90
C TYR A 122 4.64 3.05 -24.15
N GLY A 123 4.02 4.22 -24.24
CA GLY A 123 2.56 4.33 -24.31
C GLY A 123 1.90 4.01 -22.97
N ASN A 124 0.60 3.67 -23.00
CA ASN A 124 -0.14 3.38 -21.79
C ASN A 124 0.00 1.90 -21.37
N LEU A 125 0.68 1.64 -20.25
CA LEU A 125 0.83 0.30 -19.69
C LEU A 125 -0.06 0.06 -18.45
N GLU A 126 -0.91 1.00 -18.04
CA GLU A 126 -1.67 0.95 -16.77
C GLU A 126 -2.61 -0.27 -16.65
N ALA A 127 -2.99 -0.90 -17.77
CA ALA A 127 -3.81 -2.11 -17.78
C ALA A 127 -3.07 -3.38 -17.30
N LEU A 128 -1.73 -3.33 -17.18
CA LEU A 128 -0.88 -4.45 -16.78
C LEU A 128 -0.58 -4.47 -15.26
N VAL A 129 -1.28 -3.66 -14.48
CA VAL A 129 -1.02 -3.51 -13.04
C VAL A 129 -1.36 -4.79 -12.28
N ASN A 130 -0.60 -5.08 -11.23
CA ASN A 130 -0.84 -6.21 -10.36
C ASN A 130 -2.23 -6.16 -9.71
N GLN A 131 -3.01 -7.23 -9.90
CA GLN A 131 -4.37 -7.29 -9.36
C GLN A 131 -4.40 -7.22 -7.83
N LYS A 132 -3.42 -7.81 -7.13
CA LYS A 132 -3.33 -7.72 -5.66
C LYS A 132 -3.15 -6.28 -5.18
N PHE A 133 -2.42 -5.46 -5.94
CA PHE A 133 -2.26 -4.04 -5.66
C PHE A 133 -3.59 -3.30 -5.84
N VAL A 134 -4.32 -3.57 -6.92
CA VAL A 134 -5.63 -2.96 -7.20
C VAL A 134 -6.64 -3.29 -6.10
N GLU A 135 -6.73 -4.57 -5.70
CA GLU A 135 -7.63 -5.04 -4.63
C GLU A 135 -7.35 -4.36 -3.29
N ARG A 136 -6.07 -4.13 -2.95
CA ARG A 136 -5.68 -3.44 -1.72
C ARG A 136 -5.84 -1.93 -1.79
N LEU A 137 -5.80 -1.35 -2.98
CA LEU A 137 -5.99 0.08 -3.20
C LEU A 137 -7.46 0.49 -3.18
N PHE A 138 -8.34 -0.41 -3.64
CA PHE A 138 -9.79 -0.24 -3.61
C PHE A 138 -10.43 -1.36 -2.78
N PRO A 139 -10.12 -1.43 -1.47
CA PRO A 139 -10.75 -2.42 -0.64
C PRO A 139 -12.24 -2.06 -0.56
N GLY A 140 -13.11 -3.02 -0.87
CA GLY A 140 -14.51 -2.93 -0.46
C GLY A 140 -14.60 -2.86 1.08
N PRO A 141 -15.79 -2.59 1.63
CA PRO A 141 -16.01 -2.69 3.08
C PRO A 141 -15.50 -4.04 3.61
N PRO A 142 -14.71 -4.07 4.71
CA PRO A 142 -14.24 -5.32 5.26
C PRO A 142 -15.42 -6.22 5.62
N THR A 143 -15.37 -7.48 5.17
CA THR A 143 -16.38 -8.48 5.55
C THR A 143 -16.34 -8.73 7.06
N TRP A 144 -17.44 -9.23 7.61
CA TRP A 144 -17.50 -9.62 9.03
C TRP A 144 -16.36 -10.58 9.38
N ASP A 145 -16.14 -11.63 8.56
CA ASP A 145 -15.05 -12.60 8.77
C ASP A 145 -13.67 -11.94 8.80
N ASN A 146 -13.40 -11.00 7.89
CA ASN A 146 -12.13 -10.26 7.89
C ASN A 146 -11.95 -9.47 9.17
N LYS A 147 -12.99 -8.76 9.63
CA LYS A 147 -12.93 -7.97 10.86
C LYS A 147 -12.66 -8.85 12.08
N ILE A 148 -13.40 -9.95 12.21
CA ILE A 148 -13.25 -10.89 13.31
C ILE A 148 -11.86 -11.54 13.30
N GLN A 149 -11.36 -11.94 12.13
CA GLN A 149 -10.02 -12.50 12.01
C GLN A 149 -8.94 -11.51 12.46
N VAL A 150 -9.07 -10.22 12.11
CA VAL A 150 -8.09 -9.20 12.54
C VAL A 150 -8.19 -8.96 14.05
N LEU A 151 -9.39 -8.89 14.61
CA LEU A 151 -9.57 -8.77 16.07
C LEU A 151 -8.99 -9.97 16.81
N GLN A 152 -9.20 -11.19 16.31
CA GLN A 152 -8.62 -12.42 16.86
C GLN A 152 -7.08 -12.38 16.84
N ASN A 153 -6.50 -11.90 15.75
CA ASN A 153 -5.04 -11.76 15.63
C ASN A 153 -4.49 -10.75 16.64
N ILE A 154 -5.18 -9.63 16.84
CA ILE A 154 -4.81 -8.63 17.85
C ILE A 154 -4.95 -9.22 19.26
N ALA A 155 -6.08 -9.88 19.58
CA ALA A 155 -6.27 -10.51 20.88
C ALA A 155 -5.15 -11.52 21.18
N SER A 156 -4.82 -12.37 20.21
CA SER A 156 -3.75 -13.36 20.32
C SER A 156 -2.38 -12.70 20.58
N GLU A 157 -2.05 -11.65 19.84
CA GLU A 157 -0.78 -10.93 20.00
C GLU A 157 -0.65 -10.26 21.38
N PHE A 158 -1.75 -9.79 21.96
CA PHE A 158 -1.80 -9.17 23.27
C PHE A 158 -2.13 -10.15 24.41
N SER A 159 -2.19 -11.46 24.12
CA SER A 159 -2.55 -12.51 25.09
C SER A 159 -3.90 -12.28 25.78
N ILE A 160 -4.88 -11.74 25.05
CA ILE A 160 -6.24 -11.51 25.52
C ILE A 160 -7.09 -12.75 25.23
N ASN A 161 -7.75 -13.29 26.26
CA ASN A 161 -8.74 -14.37 26.09
C ASN A 161 -10.04 -13.78 25.52
N TRP A 162 -10.14 -13.77 24.20
CA TRP A 162 -11.25 -13.22 23.46
C TRP A 162 -11.91 -14.29 22.58
N ASP A 163 -13.25 -14.28 22.55
CA ASP A 163 -14.07 -15.21 21.77
C ASP A 163 -15.00 -14.43 20.85
N ALA A 164 -14.92 -14.70 19.54
CA ALA A 164 -15.76 -14.10 18.53
C ALA A 164 -17.26 -14.41 18.70
N LYS A 165 -17.62 -15.47 19.42
CA LYS A 165 -19.03 -15.80 19.75
C LYS A 165 -19.75 -14.68 20.52
N ARG A 166 -19.03 -13.71 21.08
CA ARG A 166 -19.61 -12.52 21.71
C ARG A 166 -20.42 -11.64 20.75
N PHE A 167 -20.24 -11.78 19.44
CA PHE A 167 -21.05 -11.10 18.42
C PHE A 167 -22.30 -11.89 17.98
N GLU A 168 -22.49 -13.12 18.44
CA GLU A 168 -23.63 -13.98 18.11
C GLU A 168 -24.84 -13.76 19.05
N GLN A 169 -24.80 -12.74 19.91
CA GLN A 169 -25.86 -12.36 20.85
C GLN A 169 -26.94 -11.48 20.23
#